data_AF-A0A1I2TBU2-F1
#
_entry.id   AF-A0A1I2TBU2-F1
#
_cell.length_a   1.000
_cell.length_b   1.000
_cell.length_c   1.000
_cell.angle_alpha   90.00
_cell.angle_beta   90.00
_cell.angle_gamma   90.00
#
_symmetry.space_group_name_H-M   'P 1'
#
loop_
_entity.id
_entity.type
_entity.pdbx_description
1 polymer ?
#
loop_
_entity_poly.entity_id
_entity_poly.type
_entity_poly.pdbx_seq_one_letter_code
_entity_poly.pdbx_strand_id
1 'polypeptide(L)'
;MENKGFTNRLAQKFFKKPKISYIHIEGMGSFIFGCIDGKKSVYEIGQMVHDHFGEEAEPLYERLSVYMKSLEKNEFVKLVK
;
A
#
# COMPACT_ATOMS: atom_id res chain seq x y z
N MET A 1 -12.66 -0.03 10.34
CA MET A 1 -13.31 -1.25 10.86
C MET A 1 -12.77 -1.52 12.26
N GLU A 2 -13.57 -1.31 13.32
CA GLU A 2 -13.12 -1.48 14.71
C GLU A 2 -12.97 -2.96 15.08
N ASN A 3 -11.73 -3.43 15.27
CA ASN A 3 -11.44 -4.77 15.75
C ASN A 3 -11.18 -4.78 17.27
N LYS A 4 -12.25 -5.01 18.04
CA LYS A 4 -12.25 -5.20 19.50
C LYS A 4 -11.87 -6.64 19.89
N GLY A 5 -10.61 -7.02 19.64
CA GLY A 5 -10.03 -8.26 20.13
C GLY A 5 -8.94 -7.99 21.16
N PHE A 6 -9.00 -8.61 22.34
CA PHE A 6 -8.01 -8.51 23.44
C PHE A 6 -6.58 -8.84 22.98
N THR A 7 -6.43 -9.64 21.93
CA THR A 7 -5.19 -10.02 21.25
C THR A 7 -4.48 -8.86 20.53
N ASN A 8 -5.24 -7.85 20.11
CA ASN A 8 -4.71 -6.72 19.32
C ASN A 8 -3.83 -5.79 20.18
N ARG A 9 -4.10 -5.70 21.49
CA ARG A 9 -3.35 -4.88 22.45
C ARG A 9 -2.00 -5.49 22.81
N LEU A 10 -1.88 -6.81 22.77
CA LEU A 10 -0.61 -7.53 22.95
C LEU A 10 0.26 -7.45 21.69
N ALA A 11 -0.34 -7.59 20.50
CA ALA A 11 0.37 -7.45 19.23
C ALA A 11 0.95 -6.04 19.03
N GLN A 12 0.22 -4.98 19.39
CA GLN A 12 0.72 -3.59 19.30
C GLN A 12 1.82 -3.25 20.31
N LYS A 13 1.91 -3.99 21.42
CA LYS A 13 2.97 -3.79 22.41
C LYS A 13 4.26 -4.52 22.05
N PHE A 14 4.16 -5.61 21.27
CA PHE A 14 5.28 -6.44 20.85
C PHE A 14 5.82 -6.07 19.46
N PHE A 15 4.93 -5.72 18.52
CA PHE A 15 5.29 -5.06 17.28
C PHE A 15 5.16 -3.55 17.50
N LYS A 16 6.30 -2.84 17.54
CA LYS A 16 6.42 -1.37 17.56
C LYS A 16 5.90 -0.72 16.25
N LYS A 17 4.83 -1.25 15.67
CA LYS A 17 4.19 -0.72 14.48
C LYS A 17 2.96 0.07 14.91
N PRO A 18 2.79 1.31 14.43
CA PRO A 18 1.63 2.11 14.79
C PRO A 18 0.35 1.35 14.41
N LYS A 19 -0.62 1.34 15.32
CA LYS A 19 -1.93 0.70 15.14
C LYS A 19 -2.64 1.15 13.85
N ILE A 20 -2.31 2.35 13.39
CA ILE A 20 -2.77 2.99 12.16
C ILE A 20 -1.57 3.80 11.63
N SER A 21 -1.00 3.43 10.49
CA SER A 21 -0.12 4.33 9.75
C SER A 21 -1.01 5.33 9.02
N TYR A 22 -1.16 6.53 9.56
CA TYR A 22 -1.77 7.64 8.82
C TYR A 22 -0.76 8.10 7.77
N ILE A 23 -0.66 7.35 6.68
CA ILE A 23 0.09 7.82 5.52
C ILE A 23 -0.86 8.80 4.82
N HIS A 24 -0.66 10.10 5.02
CA HIS A 24 -1.32 11.12 4.22
C HIS A 24 -0.64 11.13 2.86
N ILE A 25 -1.08 10.20 2.01
CA ILE A 25 -0.65 10.15 0.63
C ILE A 25 -1.65 11.01 -0.12
N GLU A 26 -1.24 12.23 -0.46
CA GLU A 26 -2.01 13.05 -1.39
C GLU A 26 -1.73 12.59 -2.82
N GLY A 27 -2.75 12.64 -3.67
CA GLY A 27 -2.65 12.24 -5.08
C GLY A 27 -2.55 10.74 -5.33
N MET A 28 -1.88 10.38 -6.43
CA MET A 28 -1.91 9.05 -7.05
C MET A 28 -1.46 7.90 -6.12
N GLY A 29 -0.56 8.15 -5.17
CA GLY A 29 -0.07 7.13 -4.24
C GLY A 29 -1.16 6.61 -3.28
N SER A 30 -2.16 7.43 -2.95
CA SER A 30 -3.29 7.02 -2.09
C SER A 30 -4.15 5.98 -2.79
N PHE A 31 -4.44 6.23 -4.06
CA PHE A 31 -5.16 5.30 -4.92
C PHE A 31 -4.40 3.98 -5.05
N ILE A 32 -3.08 4.04 -5.34
CA ILE A 32 -2.24 2.83 -5.42
C ILE A 32 -2.30 2.04 -4.12
N PHE A 33 -2.11 2.71 -2.97
CA PHE A 33 -2.14 2.03 -1.67
C PHE A 33 -3.49 1.37 -1.40
N GLY A 34 -4.60 2.01 -1.78
CA GLY A 34 -5.95 1.44 -1.69
C GLY A 34 -6.19 0.24 -2.61
N CYS A 35 -5.42 0.08 -3.69
CA CYS A 35 -5.52 -1.08 -4.58
C CYS A 35 -4.84 -2.34 -4.03
N ILE A 36 -3.95 -2.20 -3.05
CA ILE A 36 -3.16 -3.30 -2.48
C ILE A 36 -4.04 -4.13 -1.54
N ASP A 37 -4.44 -5.31 -2.00
CA ASP A 37 -5.28 -6.26 -1.25
C ASP A 37 -4.61 -7.62 -1.00
N GLY A 38 -3.34 -7.77 -1.40
CA GLY A 38 -2.59 -9.02 -1.32
C GLY A 38 -2.98 -10.08 -2.37
N LYS A 39 -3.88 -9.75 -3.31
CA LYS A 39 -4.29 -10.63 -4.42
C LYS A 39 -3.85 -10.06 -5.76
N LYS A 40 -3.98 -8.75 -5.95
CA LYS A 40 -3.58 -8.08 -7.19
C LYS A 40 -2.06 -8.01 -7.33
N SER A 41 -1.60 -8.34 -8.52
CA SER A 41 -0.22 -8.15 -8.95
C SER A 41 0.10 -6.66 -9.16
N VAL A 42 1.40 -6.34 -9.20
CA VAL A 42 1.87 -4.99 -9.53
C VAL A 42 1.39 -4.56 -10.92
N TYR A 43 1.26 -5.51 -11.85
CA TYR A 43 0.76 -5.25 -13.19
C TYR A 43 -0.71 -4.81 -13.18
N GLU A 44 -1.57 -5.57 -12.49
CA GLU A 44 -3.01 -5.23 -12.37
C GLU A 44 -3.20 -3.88 -11.67
N ILE A 45 -2.42 -3.59 -10.62
CA ILE A 45 -2.44 -2.27 -9.98
C ILE A 45 -2.02 -1.18 -10.97
N GLY A 46 -1.00 -1.42 -11.80
CA GLY A 46 -0.58 -0.50 -12.85
C GLY A 46 -1.69 -0.20 -13.84
N GLN A 47 -2.40 -1.23 -14.33
CA GLN A 47 -3.55 -1.03 -15.23
C GLN A 47 -4.63 -0.17 -14.58
N MET A 48 -4.99 -0.45 -13.32
CA MET A 48 -5.99 0.36 -12.60
C MET A 48 -5.58 1.83 -12.45
N VAL A 49 -4.28 2.10 -12.27
CA VAL A 49 -3.75 3.46 -12.18
C VAL A 49 -3.80 4.15 -13.54
N HIS A 50 -3.43 3.46 -14.62
CA HIS A 50 -3.54 3.98 -15.97
C HIS A 50 -5.00 4.27 -16.34
N ASP A 51 -5.93 3.38 -16.00
CA ASP A 51 -7.35 3.58 -16.27
C ASP A 51 -7.92 4.80 -15.52
N HIS A 52 -7.38 5.12 -14.35
CA HIS A 52 -7.86 6.24 -13.53
C HIS A 52 -7.20 7.59 -13.87
N PHE A 53 -5.91 7.59 -14.21
CA PHE A 53 -5.11 8.81 -14.37
C PHE A 53 -4.54 9.02 -15.79
N GLY A 54 -4.65 8.02 -16.66
CA GLY A 54 -4.18 8.08 -18.04
C GLY A 54 -2.70 8.46 -18.15
N GLU A 55 -2.41 9.41 -19.04
CA GLU A 55 -1.07 9.92 -19.31
C GLU A 55 -0.42 10.62 -18.10
N GLU A 56 -1.20 11.10 -17.12
CA GLU A 56 -0.63 11.71 -15.89
C GLU A 56 0.10 10.69 -15.00
N ALA A 57 -0.18 9.41 -15.22
CA ALA A 57 0.51 8.34 -14.52
C ALA A 57 1.90 8.06 -15.07
N GLU A 58 2.22 8.49 -16.30
CA GLU A 58 3.49 8.18 -16.93
C GLU A 58 4.67 8.93 -16.26
N PRO A 59 5.86 8.29 -16.15
CA PRO A 59 6.16 6.89 -16.47
C PRO A 59 5.60 5.92 -15.40
N LEU A 60 4.60 5.12 -15.78
CA LEU A 60 3.72 4.43 -14.83
C LEU A 60 4.45 3.34 -14.03
N TYR A 61 4.98 2.34 -14.73
CA TYR A 61 5.55 1.16 -14.07
C TYR A 61 6.85 1.47 -13.32
N GLU A 62 7.63 2.46 -13.79
CA GLU A 62 8.84 2.91 -13.10
C GLU A 62 8.48 3.55 -11.75
N ARG A 63 7.55 4.50 -11.75
CA ARG A 63 7.05 5.16 -10.53
C ARG A 63 6.40 4.17 -9.58
N LEU A 64 5.58 3.26 -10.11
CA LEU A 64 4.93 2.22 -9.32
C LEU A 64 5.96 1.29 -8.67
N SER A 65 7.01 0.88 -9.39
CA SER A 65 8.08 0.04 -8.85
C SER A 65 8.82 0.72 -7.70
N VAL A 66 9.17 2.00 -7.84
CA VAL A 66 9.81 2.79 -6.76
C VAL A 66 8.89 2.91 -5.54
N TYR A 67 7.60 3.13 -5.78
CA TYR A 67 6.61 3.23 -4.72
C TYR A 67 6.45 1.90 -3.96
N MET A 68 6.29 0.78 -4.66
CA MET A 68 6.18 -0.55 -4.05
C MET A 68 7.42 -0.92 -3.24
N LYS A 69 8.63 -0.64 -3.76
CA LYS A 69 9.89 -0.81 -3.01
C LYS A 69 9.94 0.05 -1.74
N SER A 70 9.43 1.27 -1.80
CA SER A 70 9.39 2.16 -0.64
C SER A 70 8.43 1.64 0.43
N LEU A 71 7.27 1.12 0.03
CA LEU A 71 6.32 0.47 0.95
C LEU A 71 6.91 -0.79 1.59
N GLU A 72 7.63 -1.60 0.82
CA GLU A 72 8.29 -2.81 1.31
C GLU A 72 9.41 -2.47 2.31
N LYS A 73 10.27 -1.49 1.97
CA LYS A 73 11.37 -1.03 2.84
C LYS A 73 10.89 -0.49 4.18
N ASN A 74 9.73 0.18 4.19
CA ASN A 74 9.09 0.67 5.43
C ASN A 74 8.22 -0.40 6.12
N GLU A 75 8.26 -1.64 5.63
CA GLU A 75 7.49 -2.78 6.13
C GLU A 75 5.97 -2.54 6.20
N PHE A 76 5.43 -1.71 5.30
CA PHE A 76 3.99 -1.49 5.14
C PHE A 76 3.33 -2.58 4.30
N VAL A 77 4.06 -3.12 3.32
CA VAL A 77 3.64 -4.26 2.51
C VAL A 77 4.73 -5.32 2.50
N LYS A 78 4.35 -6.55 2.17
CA LYS A 78 5.28 -7.65 1.90
C LYS A 78 4.89 -8.31 0.60
N LEU A 79 5.89 -8.66 -0.21
CA LEU A 79 5.64 -9.48 -1.38
C LEU A 79 5.20 -10.88 -0.92
N VAL A 80 4.02 -11.27 -1.40
CA VAL A 80 3.53 -12.64 -1.26
C VAL A 80 4.09 -13.42 -2.44
N LYS A 81 4.75 -14.55 -2.16
CA LYS A 81 5.29 -15.45 -3.18
C LYS A 81 4.22 -16.42 -3.67
#